data_AF-A0A7S3HC58-F1
#
_entry.id   AF-A0A7S3HC58-F1
#
_cell.length_a   1.000
_cell.length_b   1.000
_cell.length_c   1.000
_cell.angle_alpha   90.00
_cell.angle_beta   90.00
_cell.angle_gamma   90.00
#
_symmetry.space_group_name_H-M   'P 1'
#
loop_
_entity.id
_entity.type
_entity.pdbx_description
1 polymer ?
#
loop_
_entity_poly.entity_id
_entity_poly.type
_entity_poly.pdbx_seq_one_letter_code
_entity_poly.pdbx_strand_id
1 'polypeptide(L)'
;KDHRTVRITLSGFENSRNKVETFVQVLQGISFYNVHSLDPRTHLFAYKNLTYFSNNEQGWNLCDLIKEYVRQGLFDSPDWKVLENKEYSLADTYPRYLVLPALMTKDEIRVAAGFRSKARLPVVTYLHGPTGAVLTRSAQPMVGLGQKNCA
;
A
#
# COMPACT_ATOMS: atom_id res chain seq x y z
N LYS A 1 14.85 -10.78 11.22
CA LYS A 1 14.46 -9.48 10.60
C LYS A 1 14.85 -8.31 11.50
N ASP A 2 14.75 -8.51 12.80
CA ASP A 2 15.21 -7.67 13.90
C ASP A 2 16.74 -7.76 14.18
N HIS A 3 17.56 -8.01 13.14
CA HIS A 3 19.03 -8.03 13.23
C HIS A 3 19.65 -8.92 14.33
N ARG A 4 18.96 -9.97 14.77
CA ARG A 4 19.48 -10.92 15.76
C ARG A 4 19.42 -12.37 15.28
N THR A 5 20.22 -13.20 15.93
CA THR A 5 20.20 -14.66 15.79
C THR A 5 19.88 -15.28 17.14
N VAL A 6 18.87 -16.15 17.18
CA VAL A 6 18.50 -16.91 18.39
C VAL A 6 18.94 -18.36 18.17
N ARG A 7 19.79 -18.87 19.07
CA ARG A 7 20.21 -20.28 19.11
C ARG A 7 19.59 -20.94 20.33
N ILE A 8 18.94 -22.08 20.12
CA ILE A 8 18.21 -22.83 21.15
C ILE A 8 18.85 -24.22 21.27
N THR A 9 19.17 -24.63 22.50
CA THR A 9 19.63 -25.98 22.82
C THR A 9 18.52 -26.71 23.56
N LEU A 10 18.17 -27.92 23.11
CA LEU A 10 17.12 -28.76 23.70
C LEU A 10 17.79 -29.92 24.45
N SER A 11 17.59 -30.01 25.77
CA SER A 11 18.12 -31.09 26.63
C SER A 11 17.05 -32.14 26.96
N GLY A 12 17.47 -33.37 27.29
CA GLY A 12 16.55 -34.45 27.69
C GLY A 12 15.90 -35.22 26.54
N PHE A 13 16.44 -35.12 25.32
CA PHE A 13 15.92 -35.75 24.10
C PHE A 13 16.73 -36.96 23.63
N GLU A 14 17.53 -37.57 24.53
CA GLU A 14 18.56 -38.56 24.21
C GLU A 14 18.06 -39.76 23.37
N ASN A 15 16.75 -40.05 23.37
CA ASN A 15 16.11 -41.08 22.54
C ASN A 15 14.90 -40.61 21.71
N SER A 16 14.79 -39.32 21.35
CA SER A 16 13.58 -38.80 20.68
C SER A 16 13.84 -37.77 19.58
N ARG A 17 14.59 -38.18 18.55
CA ARG A 17 14.76 -37.44 17.27
C ARG A 17 13.44 -36.86 16.75
N ASN A 18 12.35 -37.62 16.88
CA ASN A 18 10.99 -37.22 16.49
C ASN A 18 10.51 -35.92 17.15
N LYS A 19 10.91 -35.61 18.39
CA LYS A 19 10.46 -34.40 19.09
C LYS A 19 11.18 -33.13 18.62
N VAL A 20 12.48 -33.22 18.31
CA VAL A 20 13.23 -32.09 17.71
C VAL A 20 12.69 -31.82 16.31
N GLU A 21 12.45 -32.86 15.52
CA GLU A 21 11.82 -32.74 14.21
C GLU A 21 10.42 -32.13 14.30
N THR A 22 9.60 -32.55 15.27
CA THR A 22 8.28 -31.95 15.53
C THR A 22 8.38 -30.48 15.91
N PHE A 23 9.31 -30.11 16.81
CA PHE A 23 9.52 -28.71 17.19
C PHE A 23 9.86 -27.83 15.99
N VAL A 24 10.80 -28.29 15.15
CA VAL A 24 11.20 -27.57 13.92
C VAL A 24 10.03 -27.49 12.95
N GLN A 25 9.28 -28.57 12.75
CA GLN A 25 8.10 -28.60 11.87
C GLN A 25 7.02 -27.61 12.35
N VAL A 26 6.71 -27.59 13.64
CA VAL A 26 5.75 -26.63 14.22
C VAL A 26 6.25 -25.20 14.04
N LEU A 27 7.51 -24.93 14.39
CA LEU A 27 8.09 -23.58 14.25
C LEU A 27 8.06 -23.10 12.81
N GLN A 28 8.41 -23.96 11.84
CA GLN A 28 8.32 -23.64 10.43
C GLN A 28 6.87 -23.39 10.00
N GLY A 29 5.93 -24.24 10.43
CA GLY A 29 4.52 -24.14 10.09
C GLY A 29 3.83 -22.86 10.61
N ILE A 30 4.26 -22.34 11.76
CA ILE A 30 3.72 -21.08 12.30
C ILE A 30 4.49 -19.84 11.81
N SER A 31 5.79 -19.97 11.51
CA SER A 31 6.64 -18.82 11.15
C SER A 31 6.53 -18.44 9.68
N PHE A 32 6.27 -19.43 8.81
CA PHE A 32 6.24 -19.23 7.38
C PHE A 32 4.86 -19.55 6.84
N TYR A 33 4.30 -18.58 6.11
CA TYR A 33 3.10 -18.79 5.32
C TYR A 33 3.36 -19.85 4.25
N ASN A 34 2.55 -20.91 4.19
CA ASN A 34 2.58 -21.81 3.05
C ASN A 34 1.91 -21.10 1.86
N VAL A 35 2.74 -20.67 0.91
CA VAL A 35 2.33 -19.92 -0.29
C VAL A 35 1.34 -20.71 -1.17
N HIS A 36 1.23 -22.03 -0.96
CA HIS A 36 0.29 -22.90 -1.66
C HIS A 36 -1.09 -23.00 -0.98
N SER A 37 -1.26 -22.48 0.23
CA SER A 37 -2.59 -22.30 0.83
C SER A 37 -3.26 -21.10 0.17
N LEU A 38 -4.47 -21.29 -0.36
CA LEU A 38 -5.16 -20.31 -1.21
C LEU A 38 -5.70 -19.08 -0.44
N ASP A 39 -5.61 -19.07 0.89
CA ASP A 39 -6.17 -17.99 1.72
C ASP A 39 -5.20 -17.51 2.82
N PRO A 40 -4.62 -16.30 2.67
CA PRO A 40 -3.76 -15.66 3.68
C PRO A 40 -4.39 -15.53 5.08
N ARG A 41 -5.72 -15.45 5.17
CA ARG A 41 -6.47 -15.30 6.43
C ARG A 41 -6.31 -16.49 7.36
N THR A 42 -5.96 -17.66 6.81
CA THR A 42 -5.83 -18.90 7.59
C THR A 42 -4.51 -19.00 8.38
N HIS A 43 -3.50 -18.19 8.04
CA HIS A 43 -2.14 -18.33 8.56
C HIS A 43 -1.60 -17.09 9.27
N LEU A 44 -1.89 -15.88 8.77
CA LEU A 44 -1.33 -14.66 9.37
C LEU A 44 -1.97 -14.37 10.73
N PHE A 45 -1.15 -14.15 11.76
CA PHE A 45 -1.62 -13.84 13.11
C PHE A 45 -2.52 -12.60 13.17
N ALA A 46 -2.35 -11.65 12.26
CA ALA A 46 -3.19 -10.46 12.15
C ALA A 46 -4.69 -10.78 12.02
N TYR A 47 -5.08 -11.89 11.37
CA TYR A 47 -6.48 -12.31 11.24
C TYR A 47 -6.98 -13.18 12.39
N LYS A 48 -6.06 -13.65 13.25
CA LYS A 48 -6.39 -14.48 14.44
C LYS A 48 -6.34 -13.68 15.74
N ASN A 49 -5.78 -12.48 15.70
CA ASN A 49 -5.72 -11.61 16.86
C ASN A 49 -7.12 -11.05 17.17
N LEU A 50 -7.67 -11.45 18.32
CA LEU A 50 -8.98 -11.02 18.81
C LEU A 50 -8.89 -9.89 19.85
N THR A 51 -7.72 -9.26 20.01
CA THR A 51 -7.55 -8.12 20.90
C THR A 51 -8.48 -6.99 20.47
N TYR A 52 -9.29 -6.52 21.41
CA TYR A 52 -10.22 -5.43 21.19
C TYR A 52 -9.66 -4.13 21.78
N PHE A 53 -9.78 -3.05 21.02
CA PHE A 53 -9.43 -1.70 21.45
C PHE A 53 -10.71 -0.86 21.51
N SER A 54 -10.78 0.07 22.47
CA SER A 54 -11.92 0.97 22.56
C SER A 54 -12.07 1.81 21.27
N ASN A 55 -13.25 2.35 21.01
CA ASN A 55 -13.52 3.09 19.77
C ASN A 55 -12.53 4.26 19.53
N ASN A 56 -12.05 4.90 20.61
CA ASN A 56 -11.10 6.01 20.53
C ASN A 56 -9.65 5.56 20.22
N GLU A 57 -9.39 4.26 20.25
CA GLU A 57 -8.08 3.65 20.01
C GLU A 57 -8.04 2.88 18.67
N GLN A 58 -9.13 2.90 17.89
CA GLN A 58 -9.18 2.24 16.59
C GLN A 58 -8.36 3.01 15.54
N GLY A 59 -7.18 2.49 15.23
CA GLY A 59 -6.26 3.10 14.26
C GLY A 59 -6.74 3.11 12.80
N TRP A 60 -7.75 2.31 12.43
CA TRP A 60 -8.23 2.22 11.05
C TRP A 60 -8.81 3.53 10.51
N ASN A 61 -9.38 4.35 11.39
CA ASN A 61 -10.02 5.61 11.03
C ASN A 61 -9.10 6.83 11.16
N LEU A 62 -7.81 6.61 11.49
CA LEU A 62 -6.85 7.69 11.70
C LEU A 62 -6.55 8.47 10.41
N CYS A 63 -6.55 7.77 9.27
CA CYS A 63 -6.23 8.35 7.97
C CYS A 63 -7.47 8.42 7.09
N ASP A 64 -8.09 9.60 7.04
CA ASP A 64 -9.14 9.93 6.08
C ASP A 64 -8.55 10.82 4.99
N LEU A 65 -8.42 10.26 3.78
CA LEU A 65 -7.79 10.95 2.65
C LEU A 65 -8.51 12.25 2.27
N ILE A 66 -9.85 12.28 2.36
CA ILE A 66 -10.61 13.48 2.01
C ILE A 66 -10.36 14.57 3.05
N LYS A 67 -10.39 14.22 4.34
CA LYS A 67 -10.04 15.19 5.40
C LYS A 67 -8.61 15.69 5.26
N GLU A 68 -7.67 14.84 4.88
CA GLU A 68 -6.28 15.26 4.66
C GLU A 68 -6.17 16.23 3.47
N TYR A 69 -6.87 16.00 2.37
CA TYR A 69 -6.88 16.94 1.24
C TYR A 69 -7.53 18.29 1.60
N VAL A 70 -8.61 18.27 2.40
CA VAL A 70 -9.23 19.49 2.95
C VAL A 70 -8.23 20.23 3.85
N ARG A 71 -7.54 19.53 4.75
CA ARG A 71 -6.52 20.12 5.64
C ARG A 71 -5.39 20.81 4.87
N GLN A 72 -5.05 20.30 3.69
CA GLN A 72 -4.04 20.92 2.81
C GLN A 72 -4.56 22.12 2.00
N GLY A 73 -5.88 22.38 1.98
CA GLY A 73 -6.49 23.44 1.18
C GLY A 73 -6.69 23.08 -0.30
N LEU A 74 -6.63 21.79 -0.66
CA LEU A 74 -6.81 21.35 -2.06
C LEU A 74 -8.25 21.52 -2.56
N PHE A 75 -9.20 21.71 -1.66
CA PHE A 75 -10.60 21.97 -1.98
C PHE A 75 -10.93 23.47 -2.02
N ASP A 76 -10.01 24.32 -1.55
CA ASP A 76 -10.22 25.76 -1.47
C ASP A 76 -9.92 26.46 -2.80
N SER A 77 -9.22 25.79 -3.72
CA SER A 77 -8.90 26.28 -5.06
C SER A 77 -9.65 25.50 -6.15
N PRO A 78 -10.16 26.18 -7.19
CA PRO A 78 -10.73 25.54 -8.38
C PRO A 78 -9.68 24.85 -9.26
N ASP A 79 -8.38 24.97 -8.95
CA ASP A 79 -7.29 24.38 -9.74
C ASP A 79 -7.21 22.85 -9.61
N TRP A 80 -7.85 22.28 -8.59
CA TRP A 80 -7.75 20.86 -8.25
C TRP A 80 -9.10 20.18 -8.28
N LYS A 81 -9.09 18.88 -8.59
CA LYS A 81 -10.25 18.02 -8.44
C LYS A 81 -9.88 16.67 -7.88
N VAL A 82 -10.84 16.06 -7.20
CA VAL A 82 -10.76 14.67 -6.79
C VAL A 82 -11.30 13.77 -7.88
N LEU A 83 -10.49 12.82 -8.31
CA LEU A 83 -10.88 11.69 -9.11
C LEU A 83 -11.04 10.47 -8.19
N GLU A 84 -12.16 9.77 -8.32
CA GLU A 84 -12.35 8.46 -7.69
C GLU A 84 -11.78 7.37 -8.60
N ASN A 85 -10.74 6.68 -8.13
CA ASN A 85 -10.19 5.45 -8.71
C ASN A 85 -11.11 4.27 -8.37
N LYS A 86 -12.33 4.32 -8.90
CA LYS A 86 -13.40 3.35 -8.61
C LYS A 86 -12.97 1.93 -9.01
N GLU A 87 -13.20 0.98 -8.11
CA GLU A 87 -12.74 -0.41 -8.21
C GLU A 87 -11.24 -0.56 -8.55
N TYR A 88 -10.44 0.47 -8.26
CA TYR A 88 -9.02 0.55 -8.61
C TYR A 88 -8.71 0.32 -10.11
N SER A 89 -9.68 0.65 -10.97
CA SER A 89 -9.63 0.39 -12.42
C SER A 89 -8.67 1.28 -13.19
N LEU A 90 -8.35 2.48 -12.69
CA LEU A 90 -7.34 3.34 -13.31
C LEU A 90 -5.93 2.87 -12.96
N ALA A 91 -5.69 2.61 -11.67
CA ALA A 91 -4.42 2.09 -11.17
C ALA A 91 -4.67 1.27 -9.89
N ASP A 92 -4.40 -0.03 -9.96
CA ASP A 92 -4.63 -1.03 -8.90
C ASP A 92 -3.88 -0.75 -7.58
N THR A 93 -2.76 -0.05 -7.70
CA THR A 93 -1.80 0.23 -6.62
C THR A 93 -1.90 1.66 -6.09
N TYR A 94 -2.87 2.44 -6.56
CA TYR A 94 -3.17 3.80 -6.10
C TYR A 94 -4.35 3.80 -5.12
N PRO A 95 -4.46 4.82 -4.25
CA PRO A 95 -5.59 4.94 -3.34
C PRO A 95 -6.90 5.21 -4.09
N ARG A 96 -8.02 5.11 -3.37
CA ARG A 96 -9.38 5.34 -3.91
C ARG A 96 -9.58 6.77 -4.43
N TYR A 97 -9.01 7.77 -3.77
CA TYR A 97 -9.15 9.18 -4.15
C TYR A 97 -7.81 9.74 -4.60
N LEU A 98 -7.81 10.41 -5.74
CA LEU A 98 -6.62 11.00 -6.36
C LEU A 98 -6.89 12.47 -6.65
N VAL A 99 -5.93 13.33 -6.34
CA VAL A 99 -6.04 14.76 -6.63
C VAL A 99 -5.24 15.08 -7.90
N LEU A 100 -5.92 15.70 -8.85
CA LEU A 100 -5.43 16.03 -10.18
C LEU A 100 -5.78 17.50 -10.51
N PRO A 101 -5.09 18.12 -11.49
CA PRO A 101 -5.52 19.41 -12.01
C PRO A 101 -6.97 19.37 -12.52
N ALA A 102 -7.78 20.37 -12.16
CA ALA A 102 -9.21 20.42 -12.45
C ALA A 102 -9.51 20.37 -13.95
N LEU A 103 -8.64 20.98 -14.77
CA LEU A 103 -8.81 21.09 -16.22
C LEU A 103 -8.64 19.76 -16.97
N MET A 104 -7.97 18.76 -16.40
CA MET A 104 -7.67 17.51 -17.12
C MET A 104 -8.93 16.72 -17.49
N THR A 105 -9.20 16.47 -18.75
CA THR A 105 -10.36 15.66 -19.16
C THR A 105 -10.20 14.18 -18.76
N LYS A 106 -11.30 13.42 -18.79
CA LYS A 106 -11.23 11.97 -18.51
C LYS A 106 -10.32 11.22 -19.49
N ASP A 107 -10.25 11.68 -20.74
CA ASP A 107 -9.43 11.04 -21.77
C ASP A 107 -7.96 11.40 -21.60
N GLU A 108 -7.62 12.65 -21.27
CA GLU A 108 -6.26 13.04 -20.90
C GLU A 108 -5.75 12.26 -19.69
N ILE A 109 -6.61 12.03 -18.69
CA ILE A 109 -6.26 11.21 -17.52
C ILE A 109 -5.93 9.76 -17.94
N ARG A 110 -6.73 9.17 -18.83
CA ARG A 110 -6.50 7.81 -19.34
C ARG A 110 -5.22 7.71 -20.16
N VAL A 111 -4.96 8.68 -21.02
CA VAL A 111 -3.74 8.75 -21.83
C VAL A 111 -2.51 8.92 -20.94
N ALA A 112 -2.55 9.85 -19.98
CA ALA A 112 -1.45 10.08 -19.03
C ALA A 112 -1.17 8.85 -18.16
N ALA A 113 -2.22 8.16 -17.68
CA ALA A 113 -2.09 6.90 -16.97
C ALA A 113 -1.48 5.82 -17.89
N GLY A 114 -1.99 5.67 -19.11
CA GLY A 114 -1.49 4.73 -20.11
C GLY A 114 -0.04 4.96 -20.53
N PHE A 115 0.54 6.13 -20.26
CA PHE A 115 1.95 6.45 -20.52
C PHE A 115 2.86 6.23 -19.29
N ARG A 116 2.30 5.88 -18.12
CA ARG A 116 3.06 5.72 -16.87
C ARG A 116 3.07 4.25 -16.44
N SER A 117 4.21 3.78 -15.95
CA SER A 117 4.34 2.39 -15.54
C SER A 117 3.33 2.02 -14.44
N LYS A 118 2.57 0.95 -14.68
CA LYS A 118 1.44 0.49 -13.84
C LYS A 118 0.32 1.54 -13.69
N ALA A 119 0.14 2.38 -14.70
CA ALA A 119 -0.87 3.44 -14.73
C ALA A 119 -0.77 4.49 -13.60
N ARG A 120 0.39 4.58 -12.93
CA ARG A 120 0.64 5.49 -11.82
C ARG A 120 0.99 6.90 -12.32
N LEU A 121 -0.03 7.60 -12.80
CA LEU A 121 0.04 8.99 -13.26
C LEU A 121 0.42 9.97 -12.14
N PRO A 122 0.94 11.17 -12.48
CA PRO A 122 1.18 12.23 -11.52
C PRO A 122 -0.08 12.61 -10.75
N VAL A 123 -0.01 12.52 -9.42
CA VAL A 123 -1.08 12.93 -8.50
C VAL A 123 -0.49 13.80 -7.40
N VAL A 124 -1.27 14.76 -6.89
CA VAL A 124 -0.83 15.64 -5.80
C VAL A 124 -0.70 14.86 -4.50
N THR A 125 0.39 15.09 -3.77
CA THR A 125 0.63 14.53 -2.43
C THR A 125 0.69 15.60 -1.35
N TYR A 126 1.12 16.80 -1.72
CA TYR A 126 1.28 17.92 -0.81
C TYR A 126 1.05 19.25 -1.53
N LEU A 127 0.31 20.16 -0.90
CA LEU A 127 0.18 21.57 -1.29
C LEU A 127 0.83 22.46 -0.22
N HIS A 128 1.74 23.32 -0.65
CA HIS A 128 2.33 24.34 0.21
C HIS A 128 1.45 25.59 0.23
N GLY A 129 0.67 25.76 1.30
CA GLY A 129 -0.34 26.83 1.44
C GLY A 129 0.16 28.24 1.07
N PRO A 130 1.31 28.72 1.59
CA PRO A 130 1.76 30.09 1.33
C PRO A 130 2.10 30.40 -0.14
N THR A 131 2.56 29.42 -0.92
CA THR A 131 3.03 29.66 -2.31
C THR A 131 2.17 28.99 -3.36
N GLY A 132 1.27 28.08 -2.98
CA GLY A 132 0.51 27.24 -3.90
C GLY A 132 1.36 26.15 -4.59
N ALA A 133 2.63 26.00 -4.23
CA ALA A 133 3.49 24.99 -4.84
C ALA A 133 3.02 23.57 -4.46
N VAL A 134 3.01 22.66 -5.43
CA VAL A 134 2.62 21.27 -5.21
C VAL A 134 3.77 20.29 -5.35
N LEU A 135 3.76 19.28 -4.49
CA LEU A 135 4.51 18.05 -4.70
C LEU A 135 3.58 17.02 -5.33
N THR A 136 4.03 16.43 -6.43
CA THR A 136 3.34 15.31 -7.08
C THR A 136 4.20 14.06 -7.07
N ARG A 137 3.56 12.89 -7.13
CA ARG A 137 4.25 11.60 -7.30
C ARG A 137 3.70 10.82 -8.47
N SER A 138 4.56 10.06 -9.13
CA SER A 138 4.20 9.18 -10.26
C SER A 138 5.19 8.02 -10.38
N ALA A 139 4.91 7.06 -11.26
CA ALA A 139 5.91 6.10 -11.73
C ALA A 139 6.70 6.64 -12.92
N GLN A 140 7.77 5.94 -13.31
CA GLN A 140 8.53 6.26 -14.51
C GLN A 140 7.63 6.29 -15.78
N PRO A 141 7.93 7.19 -16.74
CA PRO A 141 7.24 7.22 -18.03
C PRO A 141 7.64 6.04 -18.91
N MET A 142 6.74 5.61 -19.80
CA MET A 142 6.95 4.50 -20.73
C MET A 142 7.49 4.98 -22.08
N VAL A 143 8.58 5.77 -22.03
CA VAL A 143 9.26 6.33 -23.22
C VAL A 143 9.85 5.24 -24.13
N GLY A 144 10.36 4.17 -23.52
CA GLY A 144 11.08 3.09 -24.21
C GLY A 144 12.30 3.59 -25.01
N LEU A 145 12.87 2.72 -25.85
CA LEU A 145 13.97 3.08 -26.75
C LEU A 145 13.52 4.05 -27.86
N GLY A 146 12.24 4.06 -28.20
CA GLY A 146 11.67 4.88 -29.27
C GLY A 146 11.40 6.34 -28.91
N GLN A 147 11.78 6.80 -27.71
CA GLN A 147 11.59 8.18 -27.24
C GLN A 147 10.15 8.69 -27.42
N LYS A 148 9.16 7.81 -27.14
CA LYS A 148 7.75 8.17 -27.25
C LYS A 148 7.43 9.25 -26.24
N ASN A 149 6.59 10.21 -26.64
CA ASN A 149 6.11 11.29 -25.78
C ASN A 149 4.59 11.20 -25.62
N CYS A 150 4.08 11.68 -24.48
CA CYS A 150 2.67 11.93 -24.24
C CYS A 150 2.47 13.45 -24.33
N ALA A 151 1.66 13.90 -25.28
CA ALA A 151 1.26 15.31 -25.42
C ALA A 151 0.10 15.64 -24.49
#